data_AF-A0A354HT14-F1
#
_entry.id   AF-A0A354HT14-F1
#
_cell.length_a   1.000
_cell.length_b   1.000
_cell.length_c   1.000
_cell.angle_alpha   90.00
_cell.angle_beta   90.00
_cell.angle_gamma   90.00
#
_symmetry.space_group_name_H-M   'P 1'
#
loop_
_entity.id
_entity.type
_entity.pdbx_description
1 polymer ?
#
loop_
_entity_poly.entity_id
_entity_poly.type
_entity_poly.pdbx_seq_one_letter_code
_entity_poly.pdbx_strand_id
1 'polypeptide(L)' 'PEGVRLVAGYICADCLIQISCTDVEDPKYAFYVAKLKELWQAG' A
#
# COMPACT_ATOMS: atom_id res chain seq x y z
N PRO A 1 12.80 -11.39 4.32
CA PRO A 1 11.43 -10.94 4.65
C PRO A 1 10.56 -10.88 3.38
N GLU A 2 9.34 -11.40 3.44
CA GLU A 2 8.39 -11.42 2.30
C GLU A 2 7.70 -10.06 2.14
N GLY A 3 7.54 -9.62 0.90
CA GLY A 3 6.94 -8.32 0.56
C GLY A 3 7.31 -7.84 -0.84
N VAL A 4 6.84 -6.64 -1.18
CA VAL A 4 7.08 -5.99 -2.47
C VAL A 4 8.02 -4.80 -2.27
N ARG A 5 9.12 -4.77 -3.01
CA ARG A 5 10.02 -3.62 -3.06
C ARG A 5 9.62 -2.69 -4.19
N LEU A 6 9.37 -1.43 -3.84
CA LEU A 6 9.04 -0.34 -4.76
C LEU A 6 10.28 0.53 -4.99
N VAL A 7 10.25 1.37 -6.03
CA VAL A 7 11.35 2.29 -6.34
C VAL A 7 11.65 3.21 -5.15
N ALA A 8 10.62 3.75 -4.52
CA ALA A 8 10.74 4.67 -3.40
C ALA A 8 10.56 4.02 -2.01
N GLY A 9 10.49 2.68 -1.91
CA GLY A 9 10.25 2.06 -0.60
C GLY A 9 10.03 0.55 -0.61
N TYR A 10 9.44 0.04 0.46
CA TYR A 10 9.17 -1.39 0.64
C TYR A 10 7.85 -1.56 1.39
N ILE A 11 7.05 -2.52 0.96
CA ILE A 11 5.80 -2.92 1.61
C ILE A 11 5.96 -4.38 2.05
N CYS A 12 5.87 -4.66 3.35
CA CYS A 12 5.94 -6.03 3.84
C CYS A 12 4.66 -6.81 3.53
N ALA A 13 4.72 -8.14 3.65
CA ALA A 13 3.59 -9.04 3.44
C ALA A 13 2.35 -8.66 4.28
N ASP A 14 2.52 -8.34 5.57
CA ASP A 14 1.39 -7.96 6.43
C ASP A 14 0.70 -6.68 5.96
N CYS A 15 1.48 -5.68 5.54
CA CYS A 15 0.92 -4.45 4.99
C CYS A 15 0.15 -4.73 3.68
N LEU A 16 0.67 -5.60 2.81
CA LEU A 16 -0.05 -6.00 1.59
C LEU A 16 -1.38 -6.66 1.92
N ILE A 17 -1.40 -7.59 2.89
CA ILE A 17 -2.65 -8.25 3.34
C ILE A 17 -3.64 -7.21 3.85
N GLN A 18 -3.20 -6.29 4.71
CA GLN A 18 -4.07 -5.23 5.22
C GLN A 18 -4.64 -4.37 4.10
N ILE A 19 -3.80 -3.94 3.15
CA ILE A 19 -4.22 -3.13 2.01
C ILE A 19 -5.24 -3.90 1.16
N SER A 20 -4.95 -5.16 0.82
CA SER A 20 -5.82 -6.00 -0.04
C SER A 20 -7.13 -6.41 0.61
N CYS A 21 -7.17 -6.51 1.94
CA CYS A 21 -8.39 -6.83 2.70
C CYS A 21 -9.18 -5.58 3.13
N THR A 22 -8.69 -4.38 2.86
CA THR A 22 -9.41 -3.15 3.20
C THR A 22 -10.49 -2.90 2.16
N ASP A 23 -11.74 -2.87 2.62
CA ASP A 23 -12.89 -2.55 1.78
C ASP A 23 -12.84 -1.08 1.32
N VAL A 24 -13.41 -0.79 0.14
CA VAL A 24 -13.45 0.57 -0.43
C VAL A 24 -14.25 1.55 0.43
N GLU A 25 -15.22 1.06 1.20
CA GLU A 25 -16.02 1.88 2.13
C GLU A 25 -15.29 2.11 3.47
N ASP A 26 -14.20 1.39 3.75
CA ASP A 26 -13.42 1.58 4.97
C ASP A 26 -12.66 2.92 4.92
N PRO A 27 -12.73 3.76 5.96
CA PRO A 27 -11.98 5.02 6.02
C PRO A 27 -10.46 4.90 5.78
N LYS A 28 -9.87 3.74 6.08
CA LYS A 28 -8.45 3.44 5.86
C LYS A 28 -8.11 3.25 4.39
N TYR A 29 -9.08 2.92 3.54
CA TYR A 29 -8.85 2.74 2.11
C TYR A 29 -8.21 4.00 1.50
N ALA A 30 -8.75 5.18 1.84
CA ALA A 30 -8.21 6.46 1.38
C ALA A 30 -6.75 6.69 1.82
N PHE A 31 -6.42 6.28 3.05
CA PHE A 31 -5.05 6.35 3.56
C PHE A 31 -4.10 5.44 2.77
N TYR A 32 -4.49 4.19 2.54
CA TYR A 32 -3.66 3.24 1.79
C TYR A 32 -3.46 3.69 0.33
N VAL A 33 -4.49 4.21 -0.33
CA VAL A 33 -4.39 4.78 -1.68
C VAL A 33 -3.41 5.96 -1.72
N ALA A 34 -3.49 6.88 -0.75
CA ALA A 34 -2.58 8.02 -0.68
C ALA A 34 -1.12 7.57 -0.53
N LYS A 35 -0.85 6.61 0.37
CA LYS A 35 0.51 6.06 0.57
C LYS A 35 1.03 5.29 -0.62
N LEU A 36 0.20 4.51 -1.30
CA LEU A 36 0.60 3.83 -2.52
C LEU A 36 0.96 4.83 -3.63
N LYS A 37 0.21 5.92 -3.78
CA LYS A 37 0.53 6.99 -4.73
C LYS A 37 1.84 7.71 -4.41
N GLU A 38 2.10 7.99 -3.14
CA GLU A 38 3.40 8.56 -2.70
C GLU A 38 4.56 7.62 -3.06
N LEU A 39 4.39 6.31 -2.86
CA LEU A 39 5.42 5.31 -3.15
C LEU A 39 5.58 5.03 -4.65
N TRP A 40 4.54 5.26 -5.45
CA TRP A 40 4.52 4.92 -6.87
C TRP A 40 5.44 5.81 -7.73
N GLN A 41 5.77 7.06 -7.32
CA GLN A 41 6.73 8.03 -7.94
C GLN A 41 7.04 7.92 -9.46
N ALA A 42 6.12 7.42 -10.27
CA ALA A 42 6.20 7.34 -11.71
C ALA A 42 4.82 7.76 -12.23
N GLY A 43 4.81 8.83 -13.03
CA GLY A 43 3.61 9.41 -13.61
C GLY A 43 2.80 8.44 -14.44
#